data_AF-A0A3B9NGD1-F1
#
_entry.id   AF-A0A3B9NGD1-F1
#
_cell.length_a   1.000
_cell.length_b   1.000
_cell.length_c   1.000
_cell.angle_alpha   90.00
_cell.angle_beta   90.00
_cell.angle_gamma   90.00
#
_symmetry.space_group_name_H-M   'P 1'
#
loop_
_entity.id
_entity.type
_entity.pdbx_description
1 polymer ?
#
loop_
_entity_poly.entity_id
_entity_poly.type
_entity_poly.pdbx_seq_one_letter_code
_entity_poly.pdbx_strand_id
1 'polypeptide(L)'
;MLSLLACMAGLSKGQDIIKSRNYPQNYFVRPMDLAPQASGSFGELRATHFHGGDDYRTQQRINIPVHAAAEGFVSRVRVQIGGGGNYVYIDHPNGYTSVYMHLESFNSDLAKIIKDEQYKQKRFDVDIFLKPNQVLVRKGEFIANSGNTGGSAGPHLHFEIRDTKAQLPLNPQLFGLLFPDGVKPIIRGMTVYDLGSELFDENTPRRHQTIRSVGSGNYSLATNAPISVNGTFGLGINTVDKRRGISFTYGVYSIELFLDNKNISTVLFESIPFDQTRAIQSYVDYPYLKKSGVRVQKSFKDPNNPINIFKNLDNLGKITLKDNEVHEVKYVVKDVQGNTSELNFKVQNNPSLSISRPNAKGLKMFHYADENKYEAENARVYMSKNILYDDLYFNYSQGAKPAKGYSAMHYIHNAYTPVFGYYKLMIKPDYSLSENLYDKALIVSSDGGAQGGQYENGWVVANVREFGGFYIAVDTIAPNITARNLTDGKNVSNQRSIDFTISDNLSGIATFDAYIDGKWALMKYDPKTRHIWHDFEPELSSGRHDFKLEVKDNKGNLKVYEASFSTSR
;
A
#
# COMPACT_ATOMS: atom_id res chain seq x y z
N MET A 1 -26.66 22.26 55.64
CA MET A 1 -27.35 21.30 54.74
C MET A 1 -26.75 21.47 53.35
N LEU A 2 -25.86 20.55 52.97
CA LEU A 2 -25.32 20.43 51.62
C LEU A 2 -26.34 19.67 50.76
N SER A 3 -26.73 20.22 49.63
CA SER A 3 -27.40 19.48 48.56
C SER A 3 -26.36 19.13 47.48
N LEU A 4 -25.91 17.88 47.48
CA LEU A 4 -25.07 17.29 46.44
C LEU A 4 -25.89 17.15 45.15
N LEU A 5 -25.47 17.83 44.09
CA LEU A 5 -25.87 17.54 42.73
C LEU A 5 -25.02 16.36 42.22
N ALA A 6 -25.60 15.16 42.18
CA ALA A 6 -24.98 14.01 41.55
C ALA A 6 -25.15 14.10 40.03
N CYS A 7 -24.10 14.53 39.32
CA CYS A 7 -23.96 14.29 37.89
C CYS A 7 -23.84 12.79 37.65
N MET A 8 -24.90 12.14 37.18
CA MET A 8 -24.78 10.81 36.60
C MET A 8 -23.97 10.93 35.31
N ALA A 9 -22.69 10.58 35.39
CA ALA A 9 -21.90 10.24 34.22
C ALA A 9 -22.52 8.98 33.59
N GLY A 10 -23.19 9.16 32.45
CA GLY A 10 -23.58 8.05 31.60
C GLY A 10 -22.33 7.34 31.11
N LEU A 11 -21.95 6.24 31.77
CA LEU A 11 -21.08 5.23 31.19
C LEU A 11 -21.77 4.73 29.92
N SER A 12 -21.32 5.19 28.75
CA SER A 12 -21.67 4.53 27.50
C SER A 12 -21.15 3.09 27.63
N LYS A 13 -22.06 2.12 27.71
CA LYS A 13 -21.71 0.74 27.42
C LYS A 13 -21.21 0.74 25.98
N GLY A 14 -19.89 0.66 25.80
CA GLY A 14 -19.30 0.49 24.47
C GLY A 14 -19.99 -0.70 23.81
N GLN A 15 -20.51 -0.51 22.60
CA GLN A 15 -21.13 -1.60 21.87
C GLN A 15 -20.07 -2.67 21.59
N ASP A 16 -20.37 -3.94 21.88
CA ASP A 16 -19.40 -5.03 21.77
C ASP A 16 -18.88 -5.18 20.34
N ILE A 17 -17.57 -4.99 20.19
CA ILE A 17 -16.81 -5.30 18.97
C ILE A 17 -16.06 -6.63 19.15
N ILE A 18 -15.91 -7.38 18.07
CA ILE A 18 -15.18 -8.66 18.08
C ILE A 18 -13.69 -8.37 18.30
N LYS A 19 -13.07 -9.06 19.24
CA LYS A 19 -11.61 -9.03 19.48
C LYS A 19 -11.13 -10.46 19.72
N SER A 20 -9.94 -10.80 19.20
CA SER A 20 -9.29 -12.07 19.47
C SER A 20 -8.43 -12.05 20.74
N ARG A 21 -8.12 -10.85 21.25
CA ARG A 21 -7.33 -10.67 22.47
C ARG A 21 -7.68 -9.38 23.21
N ASN A 22 -7.22 -9.27 24.45
CA ASN A 22 -7.30 -8.04 25.23
C ASN A 22 -6.14 -7.10 24.89
N TYR A 23 -6.42 -5.80 24.84
CA TYR A 23 -5.46 -4.76 24.49
C TYR A 23 -5.34 -3.73 25.63
N PRO A 24 -4.12 -3.29 25.99
CA PRO A 24 -3.94 -2.31 27.06
C PRO A 24 -4.46 -0.93 26.64
N GLN A 25 -5.39 -0.36 27.41
CA GLN A 25 -6.08 0.89 27.05
C GLN A 25 -5.36 2.18 27.44
N ASN A 26 -4.48 2.14 28.46
CA ASN A 26 -3.85 3.33 29.05
C ASN A 26 -2.32 3.23 29.06
N TYR A 27 -1.76 2.24 28.36
CA TYR A 27 -0.31 2.08 28.29
C TYR A 27 0.30 3.10 27.33
N PHE A 28 -0.32 3.31 26.16
CA PHE A 28 0.14 4.22 25.13
C PHE A 28 -0.55 5.59 25.23
N VAL A 29 0.21 6.67 25.09
CA VAL A 29 -0.31 8.02 24.88
C VAL A 29 -0.29 8.37 23.39
N ARG A 30 -1.07 9.37 23.01
CA ARG A 30 -1.06 9.89 21.63
C ARG A 30 0.34 10.43 21.31
N PRO A 31 0.83 10.22 20.08
CA PRO A 31 2.19 10.60 19.70
C PRO A 31 2.34 12.09 19.38
N MET A 32 1.27 12.89 19.42
CA MET A 32 1.31 14.33 19.14
C MET A 32 0.29 15.09 20.01
N ASP A 33 0.63 16.32 20.38
CA ASP A 33 -0.20 17.23 21.17
C ASP A 33 -1.20 18.02 20.30
N LEU A 34 -1.82 17.33 19.34
CA LEU A 34 -2.89 17.87 18.51
C LEU A 34 -4.20 17.16 18.84
N ALA A 35 -5.31 17.86 18.61
CA ALA A 35 -6.62 17.22 18.65
C ALA A 35 -6.62 16.02 17.68
N PRO A 36 -7.01 14.82 18.13
CA PRO A 36 -6.91 13.61 17.34
C PRO A 36 -7.84 13.68 16.13
N GLN A 37 -7.27 13.91 14.95
CA GLN A 37 -7.97 13.84 13.67
C GLN A 37 -7.21 12.90 12.74
N ALA A 38 -7.94 11.96 12.14
CA ALA A 38 -7.35 11.01 11.19
C ALA A 38 -7.44 11.52 9.75
N SER A 39 -6.39 11.33 8.95
CA SER A 39 -6.43 11.41 7.48
C SER A 39 -6.52 10.03 6.80
N GLY A 40 -6.36 8.97 7.58
CA GLY A 40 -6.45 7.57 7.17
C GLY A 40 -6.49 6.69 8.41
N SER A 41 -7.12 5.52 8.32
CA SER A 41 -7.30 4.62 9.46
C SER A 41 -6.74 3.22 9.19
N PHE A 42 -6.49 2.46 10.26
CA PHE A 42 -6.12 1.06 10.12
C PHE A 42 -7.16 0.28 9.31
N GLY A 43 -6.71 -0.62 8.43
CA GLY A 43 -7.58 -1.43 7.58
C GLY A 43 -8.21 -0.71 6.40
N GLU A 44 -7.93 0.59 6.20
CA GLU A 44 -8.37 1.31 5.00
C GLU A 44 -7.82 0.65 3.72
N LEU A 45 -8.68 0.54 2.71
CA LEU A 45 -8.36 -0.10 1.44
C LEU A 45 -7.57 0.85 0.51
N ARG A 46 -6.25 0.72 0.45
CA ARG A 46 -5.40 1.49 -0.47
C ARG A 46 -5.32 0.82 -1.86
N ALA A 47 -4.68 1.49 -2.82
CA ALA A 47 -4.53 1.01 -4.21
C ALA A 47 -4.04 -0.45 -4.30
N THR A 48 -3.01 -0.77 -3.54
CA THR A 48 -2.25 -2.03 -3.67
C THR A 48 -2.03 -2.75 -2.35
N HIS A 49 -2.47 -2.20 -1.22
CA HIS A 49 -2.28 -2.76 0.12
C HIS A 49 -3.40 -2.29 1.08
N PHE A 50 -3.48 -2.89 2.27
CA PHE A 50 -4.26 -2.35 3.39
C PHE A 50 -3.41 -1.38 4.20
N HIS A 51 -4.05 -0.36 4.76
CA HIS A 51 -3.37 0.59 5.63
C HIS A 51 -3.01 -0.05 6.98
N GLY A 52 -1.71 -0.08 7.31
CA GLY A 52 -1.16 -0.79 8.48
C GLY A 52 -1.12 0.03 9.78
N GLY A 53 -1.65 1.25 9.78
CA GLY A 53 -1.60 2.18 10.91
C GLY A 53 -2.73 3.19 10.88
N ASP A 54 -2.64 4.22 11.72
CA ASP A 54 -3.50 5.39 11.68
C ASP A 54 -2.69 6.63 11.27
N ASP A 55 -3.24 7.44 10.36
CA ASP A 55 -2.62 8.68 9.92
C ASP A 55 -3.16 9.85 10.73
N TYR A 56 -2.33 10.43 11.59
CA TYR A 56 -2.67 11.62 12.36
C TYR A 56 -2.41 12.87 11.54
N ARG A 57 -3.43 13.72 11.41
CA ARG A 57 -3.33 15.00 10.70
C ARG A 57 -2.44 15.97 11.46
N THR A 58 -1.57 16.64 10.71
CA THR A 58 -0.69 17.72 11.22
C THR A 58 -1.18 19.10 10.79
N GLN A 59 -2.47 19.23 10.47
CA GLN A 59 -3.09 20.48 9.99
C GLN A 59 -2.35 21.07 8.77
N GLN A 60 -1.95 20.22 7.83
CA GLN A 60 -1.19 20.58 6.62
C GLN A 60 0.21 21.15 6.89
N ARG A 61 0.77 20.93 8.09
CA ARG A 61 2.12 21.40 8.47
C ARG A 61 3.09 20.25 8.62
N ILE A 62 4.35 20.50 8.26
CA ILE A 62 5.49 19.71 8.72
C ILE A 62 6.02 20.33 10.01
N ASN A 63 6.99 19.67 10.66
CA ASN A 63 7.66 20.14 11.86
C ASN A 63 6.78 20.24 13.12
N ILE A 64 5.81 19.34 13.29
CA ILE A 64 5.07 19.21 14.55
C ILE A 64 5.79 18.21 15.45
N PRO A 65 6.03 18.51 16.75
CA PRO A 65 6.68 17.58 17.66
C PRO A 65 5.94 16.24 17.76
N VAL A 66 6.71 15.16 17.64
CA VAL A 66 6.27 13.77 17.82
C VAL A 66 6.95 13.20 19.06
N HIS A 67 6.15 12.57 19.90
CA HIS A 67 6.55 12.04 21.20
C HIS A 67 6.39 10.52 21.26
N ALA A 68 7.25 9.86 22.05
CA ALA A 68 7.16 8.44 22.31
C ALA A 68 5.84 8.08 23.02
N ALA A 69 5.06 7.19 22.43
CA ALA A 69 3.77 6.75 22.94
C ALA A 69 3.88 6.01 24.29
N ALA A 70 5.02 5.40 24.59
CA ALA A 70 5.31 4.79 25.88
C ALA A 70 6.82 4.68 26.11
N GLU A 71 7.22 4.35 27.32
CA GLU A 71 8.61 4.07 27.67
C GLU A 71 9.15 2.83 26.94
N GLY A 72 10.44 2.82 26.63
CA GLY A 72 11.08 1.72 25.92
C GLY A 72 12.48 2.09 25.45
N PHE A 73 12.95 1.40 24.42
CA PHE A 73 14.18 1.76 23.72
C PHE A 73 13.92 1.84 22.21
N VAL A 74 14.63 2.75 21.53
CA VAL A 74 14.57 2.81 20.07
C VAL A 74 15.26 1.57 19.52
N SER A 75 14.50 0.69 18.87
CA SER A 75 15.00 -0.61 18.35
C SER A 75 15.48 -0.50 16.90
N ARG A 76 14.92 0.45 16.14
CA ARG A 76 15.29 0.69 14.76
C ARG A 76 15.03 2.15 14.36
N VAL A 77 15.93 2.72 13.57
CA VAL A 77 15.69 3.97 12.83
C VAL A 77 16.01 3.75 11.36
N ARG A 78 15.23 4.39 10.49
CA ARG A 78 15.39 4.21 9.04
C ARG A 78 15.20 5.53 8.33
N VAL A 79 16.06 5.79 7.34
CA VAL A 79 15.87 6.81 6.31
C VAL A 79 15.65 6.05 5.01
N GLN A 80 14.52 6.27 4.36
CA GLN A 80 14.14 5.55 3.14
C GLN A 80 13.73 6.53 2.04
N ILE A 81 14.23 6.31 0.83
CA ILE A 81 13.71 6.96 -0.38
C ILE A 81 12.37 6.28 -0.74
N GLY A 82 11.29 7.06 -0.80
CA GLY A 82 9.94 6.51 -0.95
C GLY A 82 9.47 5.79 0.33
N GLY A 83 8.53 4.84 0.20
CA GLY A 83 8.03 4.07 1.34
C GLY A 83 7.50 4.97 2.48
N GLY A 84 7.85 4.67 3.73
CA GLY A 84 7.49 5.49 4.89
C GLY A 84 8.49 6.60 5.22
N GLY A 85 9.48 6.86 4.36
CA GLY A 85 10.41 7.97 4.55
C GLY A 85 11.32 7.77 5.75
N ASN A 86 11.25 8.69 6.71
CA ASN A 86 11.96 8.61 7.97
C ASN A 86 11.14 7.89 9.03
N TYR A 87 11.77 6.93 9.71
CA TYR A 87 11.14 6.06 10.70
C TYR A 87 11.83 6.11 12.06
N VAL A 88 11.02 5.99 13.11
CA VAL A 88 11.47 5.56 14.44
C VAL A 88 10.65 4.35 14.86
N TYR A 89 11.31 3.33 15.41
CA TYR A 89 10.69 2.16 16.03
C TYR A 89 11.09 2.12 17.50
N ILE A 90 10.11 1.94 18.39
CA ILE A 90 10.35 1.85 19.83
C ILE A 90 9.78 0.53 20.32
N ASP A 91 10.64 -0.34 20.83
CA ASP A 91 10.23 -1.58 21.48
C ASP A 91 9.92 -1.30 22.95
N HIS A 92 8.73 -1.73 23.38
CA HIS A 92 8.22 -1.49 24.72
C HIS A 92 8.32 -2.75 25.59
N PRO A 93 8.55 -2.61 26.90
CA PRO A 93 8.64 -3.76 27.83
C PRO A 93 7.42 -4.68 27.85
N ASN A 94 6.25 -4.20 27.40
CA ASN A 94 5.01 -4.97 27.36
C ASN A 94 4.85 -5.85 26.10
N GLY A 95 5.88 -5.95 25.25
CA GLY A 95 5.88 -6.84 24.07
C GLY A 95 5.26 -6.26 22.81
N TYR A 96 5.03 -4.94 22.78
CA TYR A 96 4.61 -4.20 21.59
C TYR A 96 5.68 -3.22 21.11
N THR A 97 5.64 -2.90 19.82
CA THR A 97 6.49 -1.89 19.19
C THR A 97 5.62 -0.76 18.66
N SER A 98 5.95 0.50 18.98
CA SER A 98 5.35 1.66 18.30
C SER A 98 6.23 2.11 17.14
N VAL A 99 5.61 2.51 16.03
CA VAL A 99 6.32 2.94 14.81
C VAL A 99 5.78 4.28 14.34
N TYR A 100 6.70 5.18 14.00
CA TYR A 100 6.44 6.56 13.60
C TYR A 100 7.05 6.77 12.22
N MET A 101 6.27 7.14 11.22
CA MET A 101 6.73 7.29 9.83
C MET A 101 6.45 8.67 9.25
N HIS A 102 6.99 8.93 8.06
CA HIS A 102 6.90 10.20 7.33
C HIS A 102 7.51 11.38 8.09
N LEU A 103 8.41 11.13 9.03
CA LEU A 103 9.02 12.15 9.87
C LEU A 103 9.88 13.12 9.06
N GLU A 104 9.95 14.38 9.47
CA GLU A 104 10.79 15.39 8.80
C GLU A 104 12.23 15.32 9.33
N SER A 105 12.37 15.25 10.65
CA SER A 105 13.65 15.28 11.35
C SER A 105 13.58 14.46 12.63
N PHE A 106 14.74 14.08 13.14
CA PHE A 106 14.89 13.32 14.38
C PHE A 106 15.39 14.23 15.50
N ASN A 107 15.27 13.78 16.76
CA ASN A 107 16.00 14.41 17.86
C ASN A 107 17.53 14.30 17.66
N SER A 108 18.31 15.01 18.47
CA SER A 108 19.77 15.12 18.32
C SER A 108 20.48 13.77 18.29
N ASP A 109 20.08 12.86 19.18
CA ASP A 109 20.79 11.59 19.39
C ASP A 109 20.60 10.67 18.19
N LEU A 110 19.35 10.54 17.73
CA LEU A 110 19.01 9.75 16.55
C LEU A 110 19.58 10.38 15.28
N ALA A 111 19.52 11.70 15.15
CA ALA A 111 20.10 12.42 14.00
C ALA A 111 21.60 12.16 13.88
N LYS A 112 22.33 12.14 15.01
CA LYS A 112 23.76 11.82 15.04
C LYS A 112 24.03 10.39 14.57
N ILE A 113 23.33 9.41 15.14
CA ILE A 113 23.48 7.99 14.79
C ILE A 113 23.24 7.76 13.29
N ILE A 114 22.18 8.37 12.76
CA ILE A 114 21.80 8.25 11.35
C ILE A 114 22.89 8.85 10.46
N LYS A 115 23.35 10.06 10.78
CA LYS A 115 24.38 10.75 10.00
C LYS A 115 25.70 9.96 10.00
N ASP A 116 26.14 9.47 11.16
CA ASP A 116 27.35 8.66 11.27
C ASP A 116 27.27 7.42 10.35
N GLU A 117 26.12 6.74 10.33
CA GLU A 117 25.92 5.56 9.47
C GLU A 117 25.82 5.93 7.98
N GLN A 118 25.18 7.05 7.63
CA GLN A 118 25.12 7.55 6.25
C GLN A 118 26.51 7.85 5.70
N TYR A 119 27.39 8.48 6.47
CA TYR A 119 28.78 8.75 6.07
C TYR A 119 29.64 7.49 6.03
N LYS A 120 29.43 6.56 6.96
CA LYS A 120 30.09 5.25 6.95
C LYS A 120 29.75 4.43 5.71
N GLN A 121 28.47 4.41 5.31
CA GLN A 121 28.00 3.67 4.14
C GLN A 121 28.09 4.48 2.82
N LYS A 122 28.34 5.79 2.90
CA LYS A 122 28.31 6.74 1.78
C LYS A 122 27.00 6.66 0.99
N ARG A 123 25.88 6.74 1.69
CA ARG A 123 24.53 6.72 1.10
C ARG A 123 23.52 7.49 1.92
N PHE A 124 22.46 7.95 1.28
CA PHE A 124 21.37 8.67 1.94
C PHE A 124 20.43 7.76 2.71
N ASP A 125 19.95 6.69 2.09
CA ASP A 125 19.01 5.78 2.74
C ASP A 125 19.77 4.76 3.61
N VAL A 126 19.39 4.65 4.88
CA VAL A 126 20.03 3.76 5.85
C VAL A 126 18.97 3.06 6.70
N ASP A 127 19.29 1.85 7.14
CA ASP A 127 18.40 1.02 7.95
C ASP A 127 19.18 0.46 9.15
N ILE A 128 18.91 1.01 10.34
CA ILE A 128 19.78 0.86 11.51
C ILE A 128 19.00 0.16 12.60
N PHE A 129 19.48 -1.02 13.01
CA PHE A 129 18.99 -1.75 14.18
C PHE A 129 19.87 -1.43 15.39
N LEU A 130 19.25 -0.91 16.44
CA LEU A 130 19.95 -0.49 17.66
C LEU A 130 19.87 -1.60 18.72
N LYS A 131 20.90 -1.67 19.56
CA LYS A 131 20.92 -2.63 20.66
C LYS A 131 19.91 -2.22 21.74
N PRO A 132 19.34 -3.19 22.49
CA PRO A 132 18.55 -2.89 23.68
C PRO A 132 19.27 -1.89 24.60
N ASN A 133 18.52 -0.90 25.09
CA ASN A 133 18.99 0.17 25.99
C ASN A 133 20.05 1.13 25.41
N GLN A 134 20.38 1.06 24.11
CA GLN A 134 21.32 2.01 23.50
C GLN A 134 20.75 3.44 23.47
N VAL A 135 19.46 3.57 23.14
CA VAL A 135 18.71 4.83 23.17
C VAL A 135 17.41 4.57 23.92
N LEU A 136 17.37 4.95 25.19
CA LEU A 136 16.18 4.84 26.03
C LEU A 136 15.28 6.06 25.84
N VAL A 137 13.97 5.85 25.91
CA VAL A 137 12.97 6.91 25.81
C VAL A 137 11.91 6.73 26.88
N ARG A 138 11.42 7.84 27.43
CA ARG A 138 10.29 7.88 28.35
C ARG A 138 8.99 8.15 27.59
N LYS A 139 7.87 7.75 28.17
CA LYS A 139 6.54 8.11 27.69
C LYS A 139 6.38 9.62 27.59
N GLY A 140 5.98 10.13 26.43
CA GLY A 140 5.85 11.55 26.14
C GLY A 140 7.16 12.25 25.78
N GLU A 141 8.29 11.54 25.72
CA GLU A 141 9.58 12.14 25.35
C GLU A 141 9.61 12.50 23.86
N PHE A 142 10.21 13.65 23.52
CA PHE A 142 10.37 14.10 22.14
C PHE A 142 11.39 13.22 21.39
N ILE A 143 10.96 12.69 20.25
CA ILE A 143 11.78 11.77 19.43
C ILE A 143 12.07 12.33 18.03
N ALA A 144 11.15 13.11 17.47
CA ALA A 144 11.20 13.53 16.08
C ALA A 144 10.18 14.65 15.81
N ASN A 145 10.25 15.22 14.61
CA ASN A 145 9.19 16.07 14.09
C ASN A 145 8.43 15.38 12.95
N SER A 146 7.11 15.56 12.90
CA SER A 146 6.26 15.08 11.80
C SER A 146 6.67 15.71 10.48
N GLY A 147 6.46 15.02 9.36
CA GLY A 147 6.90 15.52 8.07
C GLY A 147 6.01 15.10 6.93
N ASN A 148 6.63 15.03 5.76
CA ASN A 148 6.05 14.51 4.54
C ASN A 148 7.08 13.66 3.77
N THR A 149 8.03 13.03 4.47
CA THR A 149 9.09 12.24 3.81
C THR A 149 8.54 10.91 3.27
N GLY A 150 9.23 10.34 2.27
CA GLY A 150 8.82 9.09 1.63
C GLY A 150 7.57 9.22 0.75
N GLY A 151 6.87 8.11 0.55
CA GLY A 151 5.69 7.95 -0.32
C GLY A 151 4.38 8.52 0.23
N SER A 152 4.44 9.65 0.94
CA SER A 152 3.27 10.36 1.47
C SER A 152 2.71 11.40 0.49
N ALA A 153 1.38 11.51 0.40
CA ALA A 153 0.68 12.51 -0.42
C ALA A 153 0.60 13.90 0.21
N GLY A 154 0.77 14.02 1.52
CA GLY A 154 0.72 15.30 2.23
C GLY A 154 1.12 15.18 3.71
N PRO A 155 1.39 16.29 4.42
CA PRO A 155 1.90 16.22 5.79
C PRO A 155 0.97 15.49 6.75
N HIS A 156 1.49 14.45 7.40
CA HIS A 156 0.84 13.67 8.45
C HIS A 156 1.88 12.84 9.23
N LEU A 157 1.46 12.26 10.36
CA LEU A 157 2.20 11.19 11.03
C LEU A 157 1.47 9.87 10.80
N HIS A 158 2.10 8.91 10.13
CA HIS A 158 1.62 7.53 10.11
C HIS A 158 2.15 6.82 11.35
N PHE A 159 1.23 6.31 12.17
CA PHE A 159 1.53 5.69 13.46
C PHE A 159 1.01 4.27 13.52
N GLU A 160 1.83 3.36 14.04
CA GLU A 160 1.46 1.95 14.19
C GLU A 160 1.77 1.44 15.59
N ILE A 161 1.00 0.43 16.00
CA ILE A 161 1.36 -0.48 17.09
C ILE A 161 1.49 -1.88 16.49
N ARG A 162 2.56 -2.57 16.83
CA ARG A 162 2.85 -3.92 16.36
C ARG A 162 3.08 -4.86 17.53
N ASP A 163 2.75 -6.14 17.34
CA ASP A 163 3.32 -7.21 18.17
C ASP A 163 4.84 -7.26 17.92
N THR A 164 5.67 -7.13 18.95
CA THR A 164 7.13 -7.03 18.77
C THR A 164 7.72 -8.29 18.15
N LYS A 165 7.26 -9.47 18.59
CA LYS A 165 7.83 -10.76 18.16
C LYS A 165 7.48 -11.07 16.71
N ALA A 166 6.21 -10.90 16.34
CA ALA A 166 5.73 -11.18 14.99
C ALA A 166 5.90 -10.01 14.02
N GLN A 167 6.21 -8.81 14.53
CA GLN A 167 6.15 -7.55 13.78
C GLN A 167 4.78 -7.35 13.09
N LEU A 168 3.72 -7.90 13.69
CA LEU A 168 2.36 -7.90 13.15
C LEU A 168 1.68 -6.55 13.50
N PRO A 169 1.29 -5.73 12.51
CA PRO A 169 0.47 -4.55 12.73
C PRO A 169 -0.86 -4.87 13.39
N LEU A 170 -1.19 -4.07 14.39
CA LEU A 170 -2.42 -4.15 15.17
C LEU A 170 -3.11 -2.79 15.05
N ASN A 171 -4.44 -2.80 15.06
CA ASN A 171 -5.23 -1.57 14.99
C ASN A 171 -4.94 -0.67 16.22
N PRO A 172 -4.28 0.50 16.07
CA PRO A 172 -3.86 1.32 17.21
C PRO A 172 -5.04 1.81 18.06
N GLN A 173 -6.23 1.99 17.45
CA GLN A 173 -7.44 2.39 18.16
C GLN A 173 -7.89 1.36 19.21
N LEU A 174 -7.51 0.07 19.07
CA LEU A 174 -7.78 -0.95 20.09
C LEU A 174 -6.96 -0.76 21.38
N PHE A 175 -5.94 0.09 21.37
CA PHE A 175 -5.08 0.42 22.52
C PHE A 175 -5.49 1.70 23.25
N GLY A 176 -6.74 2.17 23.05
CA GLY A 176 -7.25 3.41 23.64
C GLY A 176 -6.86 4.68 22.87
N LEU A 177 -6.13 4.56 21.75
CA LEU A 177 -5.75 5.68 20.89
C LEU A 177 -6.88 6.07 19.93
N LEU A 178 -8.07 6.27 20.47
CA LEU A 178 -9.28 6.57 19.71
C LEU A 178 -9.26 7.99 19.16
N PHE A 179 -9.78 8.10 17.94
CA PHE A 179 -10.25 9.36 17.38
C PHE A 179 -11.75 9.51 17.70
N PRO A 180 -12.25 10.71 18.05
CA PRO A 180 -13.67 10.92 18.29
C PRO A 180 -14.53 10.50 17.08
N ASP A 181 -15.46 9.57 17.30
CA ASP A 181 -16.40 9.12 16.27
C ASP A 181 -17.78 8.83 16.86
N GLY A 182 -18.80 9.14 16.08
CA GLY A 182 -20.20 8.86 16.40
C GLY A 182 -21.05 8.71 15.14
N VAL A 183 -20.40 8.46 14.01
CA VAL A 183 -21.05 8.26 12.72
C VAL A 183 -20.98 6.77 12.39
N LYS A 184 -22.10 6.22 11.96
CA LYS A 184 -22.17 4.81 11.59
C LYS A 184 -21.56 4.58 10.20
N PRO A 185 -20.94 3.41 9.95
CA PRO A 185 -20.44 3.05 8.62
C PRO A 185 -21.50 3.19 7.52
N ILE A 186 -21.08 3.54 6.32
CA ILE A 186 -21.97 3.74 5.17
C ILE A 186 -21.88 2.53 4.24
N ILE A 187 -23.01 1.87 4.04
CA ILE A 187 -23.18 0.85 2.99
C ILE A 187 -23.67 1.53 1.72
N ARG A 188 -22.86 1.49 0.65
CA ARG A 188 -23.12 2.15 -0.63
C ARG A 188 -23.75 1.23 -1.68
N GLY A 189 -23.45 -0.07 -1.61
CA GLY A 189 -23.91 -1.03 -2.61
C GLY A 189 -23.64 -2.46 -2.19
N MET A 190 -24.28 -3.39 -2.90
CA MET A 190 -24.06 -4.83 -2.79
C MET A 190 -23.97 -5.42 -4.19
N THR A 191 -23.22 -6.51 -4.33
CA THR A 191 -23.13 -7.28 -5.56
C THR A 191 -23.42 -8.74 -5.28
N VAL A 192 -24.25 -9.35 -6.12
CA VAL A 192 -24.41 -10.81 -6.20
C VAL A 192 -23.55 -11.34 -7.33
N TYR A 193 -22.80 -12.41 -7.05
CA TYR A 193 -21.90 -13.07 -7.98
C TYR A 193 -22.43 -14.47 -8.29
N ASP A 194 -22.69 -14.76 -9.54
CA ASP A 194 -23.02 -16.12 -9.95
C ASP A 194 -21.72 -16.90 -10.20
N LEU A 195 -21.32 -17.70 -9.21
CA LEU A 195 -20.03 -18.39 -9.24
C LEU A 195 -20.12 -19.71 -10.01
N GLY A 196 -21.24 -20.43 -9.88
CA GLY A 196 -21.43 -21.71 -10.55
C GLY A 196 -20.29 -22.69 -10.28
N SER A 197 -19.85 -23.41 -11.32
CA SER A 197 -18.69 -24.31 -11.31
C SER A 197 -17.42 -23.71 -11.94
N GLU A 198 -17.48 -22.46 -12.39
CA GLU A 198 -16.41 -21.82 -13.17
C GLU A 198 -15.54 -20.92 -12.25
N LEU A 199 -14.30 -20.62 -12.67
CA LEU A 199 -13.34 -19.80 -11.89
C LEU A 199 -13.84 -18.36 -11.67
N PHE A 200 -13.36 -17.59 -10.70
CA PHE A 200 -13.75 -16.17 -10.60
C PHE A 200 -12.89 -15.29 -11.54
N ASP A 201 -13.51 -14.54 -12.46
CA ASP A 201 -12.78 -13.68 -13.42
C ASP A 201 -13.58 -12.42 -13.84
N GLU A 202 -13.09 -11.71 -14.87
CA GLU A 202 -13.76 -10.54 -15.44
C GLU A 202 -15.09 -10.81 -16.16
N ASN A 203 -15.38 -12.08 -16.47
CA ASN A 203 -16.57 -12.58 -17.15
C ASN A 203 -17.59 -13.21 -16.18
N THR A 204 -17.22 -13.43 -14.90
CA THR A 204 -18.19 -13.82 -13.86
C THR A 204 -19.36 -12.83 -13.81
N PRO A 205 -20.61 -13.30 -13.94
CA PRO A 205 -21.78 -12.42 -13.88
C PRO A 205 -21.88 -11.68 -12.53
N ARG A 206 -22.12 -10.37 -12.61
CA ARG A 206 -22.22 -9.45 -11.46
C ARG A 206 -23.57 -8.75 -11.51
N ARG A 207 -24.42 -8.99 -10.51
CA ARG A 207 -25.70 -8.27 -10.34
C ARG A 207 -25.59 -7.28 -9.19
N HIS A 208 -25.27 -6.03 -9.52
CA HIS A 208 -25.24 -4.94 -8.54
C HIS A 208 -26.65 -4.59 -8.08
N GLN A 209 -26.82 -4.42 -6.76
CA GLN A 209 -28.09 -4.09 -6.13
C GLN A 209 -28.07 -2.65 -5.64
N THR A 210 -29.14 -1.92 -5.93
CA THR A 210 -29.36 -0.58 -5.39
C THR A 210 -29.83 -0.68 -3.93
N ILE A 211 -29.16 0.06 -3.07
CA ILE A 211 -29.43 0.12 -1.63
C ILE A 211 -30.09 1.46 -1.28
N ARG A 212 -31.06 1.44 -0.37
CA ARG A 212 -31.66 2.62 0.25
C ARG A 212 -31.39 2.63 1.75
N SER A 213 -31.14 3.81 2.30
CA SER A 213 -31.11 4.02 3.75
C SER A 213 -32.55 4.01 4.29
N VAL A 214 -32.77 3.25 5.37
CA VAL A 214 -34.02 3.19 6.13
C VAL A 214 -33.92 4.04 7.41
N GLY A 215 -32.77 4.68 7.63
CA GLY A 215 -32.49 5.52 8.79
C GLY A 215 -31.73 4.79 9.90
N SER A 216 -31.04 5.57 10.74
CA SER A 216 -30.30 5.06 11.92
C SER A 216 -29.29 3.94 11.63
N GLY A 217 -28.65 3.95 10.45
CA GLY A 217 -27.69 2.92 10.01
C GLY A 217 -28.32 1.65 9.46
N ASN A 218 -29.64 1.59 9.33
CA ASN A 218 -30.32 0.46 8.69
C ASN A 218 -30.48 0.73 7.20
N TYR A 219 -30.25 -0.30 6.40
CA TYR A 219 -30.34 -0.28 4.96
C TYR A 219 -31.22 -1.43 4.45
N SER A 220 -31.85 -1.22 3.31
CA SER A 220 -32.54 -2.28 2.57
C SER A 220 -32.21 -2.18 1.08
N LEU A 221 -32.55 -3.21 0.33
CA LEU A 221 -32.60 -3.10 -1.12
C LEU A 221 -33.73 -2.17 -1.56
N ALA A 222 -33.62 -1.64 -2.78
CA ALA A 222 -34.67 -0.83 -3.40
C ALA A 222 -35.95 -1.64 -3.67
N THR A 223 -35.81 -2.95 -3.91
CA THR A 223 -36.91 -3.91 -4.06
C THR A 223 -37.00 -4.81 -2.83
N ASN A 224 -38.23 -5.18 -2.45
CA ASN A 224 -38.47 -6.13 -1.36
C ASN A 224 -38.53 -7.59 -1.85
N ALA A 225 -38.52 -7.83 -3.18
CA ALA A 225 -38.54 -9.17 -3.73
C ALA A 225 -37.23 -9.91 -3.40
N PRO A 226 -37.27 -11.22 -3.05
CA PRO A 226 -36.07 -12.01 -2.90
C PRO A 226 -35.20 -11.98 -4.16
N ILE A 227 -33.89 -11.84 -3.99
CA ILE A 227 -32.96 -11.96 -5.12
C ILE A 227 -32.95 -13.42 -5.56
N SER A 228 -33.31 -13.65 -6.82
CA SER A 228 -33.15 -14.97 -7.44
C SER A 228 -31.67 -15.32 -7.59
N VAL A 229 -31.32 -16.52 -7.13
CA VAL A 229 -30.01 -17.15 -7.30
C VAL A 229 -30.20 -18.55 -7.88
N ASN A 230 -29.17 -19.11 -8.51
CA ASN A 230 -29.18 -20.49 -9.00
C ASN A 230 -27.78 -21.10 -8.88
N GLY A 231 -27.68 -22.27 -8.27
CA GLY A 231 -26.40 -22.90 -7.97
C GLY A 231 -25.58 -22.16 -6.92
N THR A 232 -24.25 -22.22 -7.06
CA THR A 232 -23.32 -21.57 -6.13
C THR A 232 -23.18 -20.08 -6.44
N PHE A 233 -23.34 -19.23 -5.44
CA PHE A 233 -23.20 -17.78 -5.55
C PHE A 233 -22.33 -17.20 -4.44
N GLY A 234 -21.85 -15.98 -4.67
CA GLY A 234 -21.11 -15.19 -3.69
C GLY A 234 -21.78 -13.83 -3.50
N LEU A 235 -21.46 -13.18 -2.39
CA LEU A 235 -21.91 -11.83 -2.09
C LEU A 235 -20.70 -10.91 -1.87
N GLY A 236 -20.85 -9.65 -2.27
CA GLY A 236 -19.93 -8.58 -1.94
C GLY A 236 -20.66 -7.32 -1.54
N ILE A 237 -19.97 -6.45 -0.81
CA ILE A 237 -20.50 -5.21 -0.27
C ILE A 237 -19.56 -4.06 -0.64
N ASN A 238 -20.09 -2.85 -0.82
CA ASN A 238 -19.31 -1.63 -0.88
C ASN A 238 -19.63 -0.83 0.38
N THR A 239 -18.73 -0.86 1.35
CA THR A 239 -18.87 -0.13 2.60
C THR A 239 -17.59 0.65 2.94
N VAL A 240 -17.78 1.75 3.66
CA VAL A 240 -16.73 2.62 4.19
C VAL A 240 -17.16 3.16 5.54
N ASP A 241 -16.19 3.48 6.38
CA ASP A 241 -16.44 4.25 7.59
C ASP A 241 -16.32 5.77 7.32
N LYS A 242 -16.96 6.59 8.16
CA LYS A 242 -17.06 8.05 7.99
C LYS A 242 -17.09 8.74 9.34
N ARG A 243 -16.63 10.00 9.36
CA ARG A 243 -16.69 10.88 10.53
C ARG A 243 -17.45 12.16 10.24
N ARG A 244 -18.07 12.72 11.28
CA ARG A 244 -18.86 13.95 11.16
C ARG A 244 -17.97 15.11 10.73
N GLY A 245 -18.39 15.85 9.70
CA GLY A 245 -17.70 17.06 9.25
C GLY A 245 -16.39 16.81 8.49
N ILE A 246 -16.11 15.57 8.08
CA ILE A 246 -14.89 15.20 7.35
C ILE A 246 -15.27 14.55 6.01
N SER A 247 -14.61 14.96 4.92
CA SER A 247 -14.88 14.43 3.57
C SER A 247 -14.29 13.04 3.32
N PHE A 248 -13.18 12.71 4.01
CA PHE A 248 -12.50 11.42 3.92
C PHE A 248 -13.40 10.22 4.24
N THR A 249 -12.97 9.06 3.78
CA THR A 249 -13.53 7.76 4.12
C THR A 249 -12.47 6.94 4.82
N TYR A 250 -12.89 6.16 5.80
CA TYR A 250 -12.02 5.33 6.62
C TYR A 250 -12.31 3.84 6.40
N GLY A 251 -11.39 2.99 6.84
CA GLY A 251 -11.64 1.55 6.90
C GLY A 251 -12.67 1.22 7.96
N VAL A 252 -13.63 0.33 7.63
CA VAL A 252 -14.51 -0.27 8.64
C VAL A 252 -13.72 -1.25 9.51
N TYR A 253 -14.20 -1.55 10.70
CA TYR A 253 -13.56 -2.50 11.62
C TYR A 253 -13.98 -3.95 11.36
N SER A 254 -15.28 -4.20 11.19
CA SER A 254 -15.80 -5.53 10.85
C SER A 254 -16.87 -5.49 9.77
N ILE A 255 -16.93 -6.57 8.99
CA ILE A 255 -18.00 -6.87 8.04
C ILE A 255 -18.43 -8.31 8.28
N GLU A 256 -19.66 -8.49 8.75
CA GLU A 256 -20.23 -9.79 9.08
C GLU A 256 -21.39 -10.09 8.13
N LEU A 257 -21.45 -11.30 7.59
CA LEU A 257 -22.49 -11.79 6.69
C LEU A 257 -23.17 -13.02 7.30
N PHE A 258 -24.49 -12.98 7.38
CA PHE A 258 -25.32 -14.07 7.90
C PHE A 258 -26.34 -14.53 6.87
N LEU A 259 -26.60 -15.83 6.82
CA LEU A 259 -27.70 -16.48 6.10
C LEU A 259 -28.54 -17.27 7.12
N ASP A 260 -29.81 -16.93 7.30
CA ASP A 260 -30.71 -17.50 8.31
C ASP A 260 -30.08 -17.55 9.72
N ASN A 261 -29.45 -16.44 10.11
CA ASN A 261 -28.67 -16.28 11.35
C ASN A 261 -27.39 -17.11 11.46
N LYS A 262 -27.06 -17.98 10.50
CA LYS A 262 -25.75 -18.64 10.43
C LYS A 262 -24.70 -17.66 9.89
N ASN A 263 -23.60 -17.46 10.62
CA ASN A 263 -22.48 -16.63 10.15
C ASN A 263 -21.76 -17.33 8.98
N ILE A 264 -21.80 -16.70 7.81
CA ILE A 264 -21.14 -17.18 6.59
C ILE A 264 -19.73 -16.61 6.49
N SER A 265 -19.56 -15.33 6.81
CA SER A 265 -18.29 -14.64 6.68
C SER A 265 -18.15 -13.54 7.73
N THR A 266 -16.98 -13.42 8.32
CA THR A 266 -16.62 -12.31 9.21
C THR A 266 -15.23 -11.81 8.84
N VAL A 267 -15.19 -10.63 8.22
CA VAL A 267 -13.95 -9.89 8.00
C VAL A 267 -13.69 -8.99 9.20
N LEU A 268 -12.47 -9.02 9.75
CA LEU A 268 -12.07 -8.25 10.92
C LEU A 268 -10.71 -7.57 10.70
N PHE A 269 -10.68 -6.24 10.84
CA PHE A 269 -9.48 -5.40 10.75
C PHE A 269 -8.87 -5.11 12.13
N GLU A 270 -8.59 -6.19 12.85
CA GLU A 270 -7.90 -6.17 14.15
C GLU A 270 -6.38 -6.18 13.98
N SER A 271 -5.89 -6.91 12.98
CA SER A 271 -4.46 -7.07 12.65
C SER A 271 -4.27 -7.37 11.18
N ILE A 272 -3.17 -6.90 10.57
CA ILE A 272 -2.91 -7.09 9.13
C ILE A 272 -1.41 -7.37 8.90
N PRO A 273 -1.02 -8.60 8.54
CA PRO A 273 0.36 -8.94 8.22
C PRO A 273 0.86 -8.19 6.97
N PHE A 274 2.03 -7.53 7.03
CA PHE A 274 2.55 -6.71 5.92
C PHE A 274 2.78 -7.51 4.64
N ASP A 275 3.34 -8.71 4.80
CA ASP A 275 3.60 -9.66 3.72
C ASP A 275 2.32 -10.09 2.99
N GLN A 276 1.16 -9.97 3.62
CA GLN A 276 -0.14 -10.32 3.05
C GLN A 276 -0.92 -9.11 2.52
N THR A 277 -0.47 -7.88 2.75
CA THR A 277 -1.29 -6.69 2.45
C THR A 277 -1.70 -6.57 0.98
N ARG A 278 -0.85 -7.04 0.06
CA ARG A 278 -1.18 -7.04 -1.38
C ARG A 278 -2.37 -7.90 -1.74
N ALA A 279 -2.70 -8.89 -0.90
CA ALA A 279 -3.86 -9.73 -1.07
C ALA A 279 -5.19 -8.96 -1.00
N ILE A 280 -5.15 -7.65 -0.69
CA ILE A 280 -6.26 -6.72 -0.96
C ILE A 280 -6.78 -6.83 -2.39
N GLN A 281 -5.88 -7.05 -3.36
CA GLN A 281 -6.25 -7.16 -4.77
C GLN A 281 -7.13 -8.38 -5.03
N SER A 282 -7.03 -9.44 -4.23
CA SER A 282 -7.93 -10.58 -4.30
C SER A 282 -9.09 -10.48 -3.29
N TYR A 283 -9.00 -9.64 -2.27
CA TYR A 283 -10.13 -9.37 -1.36
C TYR A 283 -11.23 -8.52 -2.02
N VAL A 284 -10.83 -7.54 -2.84
CA VAL A 284 -11.79 -6.75 -3.62
C VAL A 284 -12.11 -7.44 -4.95
N ASP A 285 -13.24 -7.10 -5.55
CA ASP A 285 -13.54 -7.43 -6.94
C ASP A 285 -12.62 -6.65 -7.89
N TYR A 286 -11.41 -7.18 -8.11
CA TYR A 286 -10.37 -6.52 -8.89
C TYR A 286 -10.76 -6.26 -10.36
N PRO A 287 -11.39 -7.19 -11.09
CA PRO A 287 -11.89 -6.89 -12.43
C PRO A 287 -12.83 -5.69 -12.44
N TYR A 288 -13.77 -5.63 -11.49
CA TYR A 288 -14.71 -4.51 -11.41
C TYR A 288 -14.03 -3.20 -10.98
N LEU A 289 -13.07 -3.27 -10.05
CA LEU A 289 -12.24 -2.13 -9.66
C LEU A 289 -11.49 -1.54 -10.87
N LYS A 290 -10.86 -2.39 -11.69
CA LYS A 290 -10.13 -1.94 -12.88
C LYS A 290 -11.04 -1.35 -13.96
N LYS A 291 -12.29 -1.84 -14.07
CA LYS A 291 -13.28 -1.35 -15.04
C LYS A 291 -13.98 -0.05 -14.61
N SER A 292 -14.26 0.11 -13.31
CA SER A 292 -15.17 1.16 -12.81
C SER A 292 -14.54 2.11 -11.78
N GLY A 293 -13.39 1.77 -11.20
CA GLY A 293 -12.82 2.47 -10.05
C GLY A 293 -13.53 2.17 -8.71
N VAL A 294 -14.60 1.37 -8.71
CA VAL A 294 -15.38 1.07 -7.51
C VAL A 294 -14.84 -0.18 -6.80
N ARG A 295 -14.64 -0.08 -5.48
CA ARG A 295 -14.25 -1.21 -4.64
C ARG A 295 -15.48 -1.92 -4.09
N VAL A 296 -15.62 -3.19 -4.44
CA VAL A 296 -16.55 -4.12 -3.77
C VAL A 296 -15.69 -5.08 -2.96
N GLN A 297 -15.89 -5.11 -1.64
CA GLN A 297 -15.30 -6.08 -0.74
C GLN A 297 -16.04 -7.41 -0.90
N LYS A 298 -15.33 -8.49 -1.27
CA LYS A 298 -15.92 -9.81 -1.37
C LYS A 298 -16.12 -10.39 0.03
N SER A 299 -17.27 -11.03 0.26
CA SER A 299 -17.53 -11.83 1.46
C SER A 299 -17.08 -13.29 1.29
N PHE A 300 -16.46 -13.60 0.15
CA PHE A 300 -15.85 -14.88 -0.19
C PHE A 300 -14.38 -14.68 -0.56
N LYS A 301 -13.61 -15.77 -0.51
CA LYS A 301 -12.15 -15.75 -0.62
C LYS A 301 -11.68 -16.62 -1.77
N ASP A 302 -10.75 -16.10 -2.57
CA ASP A 302 -10.08 -16.90 -3.61
C ASP A 302 -9.17 -17.96 -2.95
N PRO A 303 -9.03 -19.17 -3.53
CA PRO A 303 -8.42 -20.31 -2.84
C PRO A 303 -7.01 -20.07 -2.29
N ASN A 304 -6.18 -19.32 -3.02
CA ASN A 304 -4.80 -19.00 -2.63
C ASN A 304 -4.62 -17.54 -2.20
N ASN A 305 -5.69 -16.88 -1.75
CA ASN A 305 -5.53 -15.62 -1.07
C ASN A 305 -4.89 -15.84 0.33
N PRO A 306 -3.67 -15.33 0.61
CA PRO A 306 -3.01 -15.62 1.87
C PRO A 306 -3.58 -14.82 3.06
N ILE A 307 -4.49 -13.87 2.80
CA ILE A 307 -4.88 -12.91 3.83
C ILE A 307 -5.63 -13.54 5.00
N ASN A 308 -5.23 -13.13 6.21
CA ASN A 308 -5.83 -13.58 7.46
C ASN A 308 -6.70 -12.50 8.14
N ILE A 309 -7.63 -11.91 7.38
CA ILE A 309 -8.66 -10.99 7.92
C ILE A 309 -10.04 -11.67 8.08
N PHE A 310 -10.25 -12.84 7.47
CA PHE A 310 -11.48 -13.61 7.64
C PHE A 310 -11.40 -14.45 8.93
N LYS A 311 -12.06 -13.99 10.00
CA LYS A 311 -12.10 -14.69 11.29
C LYS A 311 -13.08 -15.86 11.31
N ASN A 312 -14.14 -15.74 10.54
CA ASN A 312 -15.03 -16.85 10.19
C ASN A 312 -15.24 -16.83 8.68
N LEU A 313 -15.22 -18.01 8.05
CA LEU A 313 -15.46 -18.15 6.63
C LEU A 313 -15.95 -19.56 6.31
N ASP A 314 -17.26 -19.72 6.27
CA ASP A 314 -17.90 -20.99 5.90
C ASP A 314 -17.81 -21.21 4.39
N ASN A 315 -17.33 -22.37 3.95
CA ASN A 315 -17.21 -22.75 2.53
C ASN A 315 -16.55 -21.65 1.65
N LEU A 316 -15.46 -21.05 2.14
CA LEU A 316 -14.79 -19.90 1.49
C LEU A 316 -15.72 -18.69 1.23
N GLY A 317 -16.85 -18.59 1.92
CA GLY A 317 -17.89 -17.56 1.74
C GLY A 317 -18.83 -17.80 0.56
N LYS A 318 -18.71 -18.95 -0.13
CA LYS A 318 -19.59 -19.37 -1.23
C LYS A 318 -20.85 -20.01 -0.66
N ILE A 319 -22.01 -19.63 -1.20
CA ILE A 319 -23.33 -20.05 -0.71
C ILE A 319 -24.02 -20.90 -1.78
N THR A 320 -24.68 -21.97 -1.34
CA THR A 320 -25.60 -22.79 -2.16
C THR A 320 -26.86 -23.04 -1.34
N LEU A 321 -28.02 -22.66 -1.88
CA LEU A 321 -29.32 -22.99 -1.26
C LEU A 321 -29.72 -24.42 -1.64
N LYS A 322 -30.27 -25.17 -0.69
CA LYS A 322 -30.61 -26.59 -0.88
C LYS A 322 -32.10 -26.82 -1.20
N ASP A 323 -32.90 -25.77 -1.09
CA ASP A 323 -34.34 -25.78 -1.32
C ASP A 323 -34.72 -24.52 -2.14
N ASN A 324 -36.03 -24.32 -2.34
CA ASN A 324 -36.58 -23.16 -3.05
C ASN A 324 -37.26 -22.17 -2.09
N GLU A 325 -37.00 -22.26 -0.79
CA GLU A 325 -37.56 -21.36 0.20
C GLU A 325 -36.88 -19.99 0.15
N VAL A 326 -37.52 -19.02 0.78
CA VAL A 326 -36.96 -17.67 0.92
C VAL A 326 -36.06 -17.65 2.16
N HIS A 327 -34.80 -17.30 1.96
CA HIS A 327 -33.81 -17.19 3.03
C HIS A 327 -33.50 -15.73 3.36
N GLU A 328 -33.30 -15.45 4.64
CA GLU A 328 -32.94 -14.12 5.13
C GLU A 328 -31.42 -13.95 5.13
N VAL A 329 -30.95 -12.82 4.59
CA VAL A 329 -29.53 -12.46 4.56
C VAL A 329 -29.33 -11.12 5.24
N LYS A 330 -28.31 -11.06 6.10
CA LYS A 330 -27.96 -9.86 6.86
C LYS A 330 -26.48 -9.55 6.76
N TYR A 331 -26.15 -8.31 6.42
CA TYR A 331 -24.85 -7.72 6.68
C TYR A 331 -24.89 -6.91 7.97
N VAL A 332 -23.86 -7.03 8.80
CA VAL A 332 -23.59 -6.16 9.95
C VAL A 332 -22.20 -5.56 9.76
N VAL A 333 -22.11 -4.23 9.72
CA VAL A 333 -20.86 -3.49 9.51
C VAL A 333 -20.61 -2.57 10.69
N LYS A 334 -19.42 -2.68 11.29
CA LYS A 334 -19.05 -1.87 12.46
C LYS A 334 -17.77 -1.09 12.23
N ASP A 335 -17.68 0.08 12.85
CA ASP A 335 -16.40 0.75 13.11
C ASP A 335 -15.76 0.22 14.42
N VAL A 336 -14.58 0.72 14.77
CA VAL A 336 -13.84 0.25 15.95
C VAL A 336 -14.41 0.76 17.28
N GLN A 337 -15.29 1.77 17.24
CA GLN A 337 -16.03 2.27 18.41
C GLN A 337 -17.38 1.56 18.60
N GLY A 338 -17.73 0.67 17.67
CA GLY A 338 -18.93 -0.13 17.70
C GLY A 338 -20.12 0.52 16.99
N ASN A 339 -19.98 1.68 16.35
CA ASN A 339 -21.06 2.25 15.56
C ASN A 339 -21.44 1.26 14.44
N THR A 340 -22.70 0.85 14.43
CA THR A 340 -23.17 -0.28 13.65
C THR A 340 -24.18 0.13 12.59
N SER A 341 -23.98 -0.37 11.37
CA SER A 341 -24.92 -0.33 10.25
C SER A 341 -25.29 -1.74 9.78
N GLU A 342 -26.53 -1.94 9.37
CA GLU A 342 -27.06 -3.23 8.94
C GLU A 342 -27.74 -3.14 7.58
N LEU A 343 -27.62 -4.19 6.78
CA LEU A 343 -28.37 -4.37 5.54
C LEU A 343 -29.07 -5.73 5.57
N ASN A 344 -30.39 -5.71 5.51
CA ASN A 344 -31.23 -6.91 5.51
C ASN A 344 -31.93 -7.07 4.16
N PHE A 345 -31.94 -8.30 3.64
CA PHE A 345 -32.56 -8.64 2.36
C PHE A 345 -32.79 -10.14 2.25
N LYS A 346 -33.49 -10.57 1.19
CA LYS A 346 -33.86 -11.97 0.99
C LYS A 346 -33.24 -12.53 -0.28
N VAL A 347 -32.96 -13.82 -0.27
CA VAL A 347 -32.55 -14.59 -1.46
C VAL A 347 -33.44 -15.82 -1.61
N GLN A 348 -33.61 -16.29 -2.84
CA GLN A 348 -34.39 -17.49 -3.11
C GLN A 348 -33.79 -18.22 -4.31
N ASN A 349 -33.71 -19.56 -4.22
CA ASN A 349 -33.29 -20.37 -5.35
C ASN A 349 -34.35 -20.34 -6.45
N ASN A 350 -33.91 -20.08 -7.68
CA ASN A 350 -34.75 -20.10 -8.87
C ASN A 350 -34.06 -20.95 -9.95
N PRO A 351 -34.41 -22.24 -10.08
CA PRO A 351 -33.81 -23.13 -11.08
C PRO A 351 -33.99 -22.66 -12.53
N SER A 352 -34.97 -21.80 -12.81
CA SER A 352 -35.20 -21.23 -14.14
C SER A 352 -34.30 -20.03 -14.45
N LEU A 353 -33.55 -19.51 -13.47
CA LEU A 353 -32.59 -18.44 -13.70
C LEU A 353 -31.41 -18.99 -14.52
N SER A 354 -31.31 -18.54 -15.78
CA SER A 354 -30.19 -18.87 -16.65
C SER A 354 -29.01 -17.94 -16.39
N ILE A 355 -27.86 -18.52 -16.04
CA ILE A 355 -26.61 -17.81 -15.86
C ILE A 355 -25.74 -18.11 -17.09
N SER A 356 -25.63 -17.14 -18.00
CA SER A 356 -24.76 -17.25 -19.16
C SER A 356 -23.37 -16.74 -18.82
N ARG A 357 -22.35 -17.53 -19.18
CA ARG A 357 -20.95 -17.13 -19.07
C ARG A 357 -20.19 -17.58 -20.32
N PRO A 358 -19.32 -16.73 -20.89
CA PRO A 358 -18.41 -17.15 -21.96
C PRO A 358 -17.59 -18.36 -21.52
N ASN A 359 -17.53 -19.39 -22.36
CA ASN A 359 -16.76 -20.59 -22.06
C ASN A 359 -15.29 -20.36 -22.43
N ALA A 360 -14.36 -20.64 -21.51
CA ALA A 360 -12.92 -20.49 -21.72
C ALA A 360 -12.25 -21.69 -22.45
N LYS A 361 -13.05 -22.52 -23.14
CA LYS A 361 -12.60 -23.70 -23.90
C LYS A 361 -11.38 -23.40 -24.78
N GLY A 362 -10.35 -24.24 -24.66
CA GLY A 362 -9.16 -24.23 -25.51
C GLY A 362 -7.98 -23.41 -24.97
N LEU A 363 -8.15 -22.64 -23.89
CA LEU A 363 -7.07 -21.93 -23.23
C LEU A 363 -6.28 -22.86 -22.30
N LYS A 364 -4.99 -22.55 -22.13
CA LYS A 364 -4.12 -23.28 -21.21
C LYS A 364 -4.49 -22.94 -19.77
N MET A 365 -4.76 -23.94 -18.95
CA MET A 365 -5.01 -23.71 -17.52
C MET A 365 -3.69 -23.50 -16.79
N PHE A 366 -3.62 -22.44 -15.98
CA PHE A 366 -2.58 -22.21 -15.00
C PHE A 366 -3.15 -22.46 -13.61
N HIS A 367 -2.46 -23.27 -12.81
CA HIS A 367 -2.90 -23.60 -11.45
C HIS A 367 -2.14 -22.80 -10.41
N TYR A 368 -2.81 -22.22 -9.41
CA TYR A 368 -2.12 -21.43 -8.39
C TYR A 368 -1.12 -22.25 -7.57
N ALA A 369 -1.39 -23.56 -7.40
CA ALA A 369 -0.58 -24.46 -6.59
C ALA A 369 0.67 -24.98 -7.32
N ASP A 370 0.72 -24.80 -8.64
CA ASP A 370 1.76 -25.36 -9.50
C ASP A 370 2.76 -24.28 -9.96
N GLU A 371 3.91 -24.74 -10.43
CA GLU A 371 4.74 -23.92 -11.30
C GLU A 371 4.12 -23.86 -12.70
N ASN A 372 3.88 -22.65 -13.19
CA ASN A 372 3.27 -22.45 -14.50
C ASN A 372 4.30 -21.93 -15.50
N LYS A 373 4.27 -22.49 -16.70
CA LYS A 373 5.13 -22.09 -17.80
C LYS A 373 4.34 -21.87 -19.08
N TYR A 374 4.73 -20.86 -19.85
CA TYR A 374 4.29 -20.67 -21.21
C TYR A 374 5.49 -20.32 -22.09
N GLU A 375 5.61 -20.96 -23.24
CA GLU A 375 6.70 -20.76 -24.19
C GLU A 375 6.13 -20.61 -25.59
N ALA A 376 6.34 -19.43 -26.17
CA ALA A 376 6.15 -19.14 -27.58
C ALA A 376 7.49 -18.75 -28.20
N GLU A 377 7.53 -18.58 -29.52
CA GLU A 377 8.74 -18.21 -30.25
C GLU A 377 9.41 -16.94 -29.70
N ASN A 378 8.60 -15.92 -29.38
CA ASN A 378 9.08 -14.58 -29.02
C ASN A 378 8.72 -14.14 -27.59
N ALA A 379 8.06 -14.99 -26.80
CA ALA A 379 7.72 -14.70 -25.41
C ALA A 379 7.70 -15.96 -24.54
N ARG A 380 8.24 -15.85 -23.33
CA ARG A 380 8.19 -16.91 -22.31
C ARG A 380 7.79 -16.36 -20.95
N VAL A 381 7.01 -17.13 -20.23
CA VAL A 381 6.49 -16.79 -18.90
C VAL A 381 6.78 -17.95 -17.97
N TYR A 382 7.38 -17.66 -16.82
CA TYR A 382 7.62 -18.62 -15.75
C TYR A 382 7.12 -18.05 -14.44
N MET A 383 6.15 -18.76 -13.86
CA MET A 383 5.46 -18.40 -12.63
C MET A 383 5.71 -19.47 -11.59
N SER A 384 6.30 -19.09 -10.46
CA SER A 384 6.41 -19.99 -9.30
C SER A 384 5.02 -20.25 -8.70
N LYS A 385 4.90 -21.34 -7.95
CA LYS A 385 3.71 -21.63 -7.15
C LYS A 385 3.33 -20.47 -6.22
N ASN A 386 2.04 -20.38 -5.90
CA ASN A 386 1.43 -19.46 -4.93
C ASN A 386 1.47 -17.97 -5.30
N ILE A 387 1.80 -17.61 -6.55
CA ILE A 387 1.76 -16.20 -6.98
C ILE A 387 0.42 -15.79 -7.61
N LEU A 388 -0.41 -16.76 -8.02
CA LEU A 388 -1.80 -16.55 -8.44
C LEU A 388 -2.74 -16.69 -7.24
N TYR A 389 -3.86 -15.98 -7.22
CA TYR A 389 -4.85 -16.10 -6.14
C TYR A 389 -5.88 -17.21 -6.35
N ASP A 390 -6.10 -17.57 -7.61
CA ASP A 390 -6.94 -18.68 -8.06
C ASP A 390 -6.31 -19.25 -9.35
N ASP A 391 -6.82 -20.37 -9.83
CA ASP A 391 -6.49 -20.86 -11.16
C ASP A 391 -6.96 -19.84 -12.20
N LEU A 392 -6.37 -19.88 -13.40
CA LEU A 392 -6.81 -19.06 -14.51
C LEU A 392 -6.66 -19.76 -15.86
N TYR A 393 -7.50 -19.36 -16.81
CA TYR A 393 -7.35 -19.73 -18.22
C TYR A 393 -6.38 -18.75 -18.89
N PHE A 394 -5.11 -19.15 -18.97
CA PHE A 394 -4.04 -18.31 -19.46
C PHE A 394 -4.20 -18.06 -20.96
N ASN A 395 -4.12 -16.79 -21.33
CA ASN A 395 -4.17 -16.35 -22.71
C ASN A 395 -2.89 -15.58 -23.09
N TYR A 396 -2.45 -15.77 -24.34
CA TYR A 396 -1.34 -15.03 -24.92
C TYR A 396 -1.72 -14.55 -26.32
N SER A 397 -1.40 -13.31 -26.63
CA SER A 397 -1.52 -12.78 -27.99
C SER A 397 -0.42 -11.75 -28.28
N GLN A 398 -0.21 -11.48 -29.57
CA GLN A 398 0.70 -10.43 -30.03
C GLN A 398 -0.09 -9.29 -30.67
N GLY A 399 0.39 -8.07 -30.49
CA GLY A 399 -0.12 -6.87 -31.13
C GLY A 399 0.95 -6.17 -31.97
N ALA A 400 0.59 -5.01 -32.53
CA ALA A 400 1.51 -4.20 -33.31
C ALA A 400 2.75 -3.77 -32.49
N LYS A 401 3.89 -3.68 -33.17
CA LYS A 401 5.13 -3.13 -32.62
C LYS A 401 4.95 -1.64 -32.27
N PRO A 402 5.21 -1.22 -31.03
CA PRO A 402 5.24 0.21 -30.68
C PRO A 402 6.33 0.96 -31.46
N ALA A 403 6.12 2.24 -31.77
CA ALA A 403 7.01 3.03 -32.64
C ALA A 403 8.48 3.07 -32.19
N LYS A 404 8.74 3.07 -30.87
CA LYS A 404 10.09 3.03 -30.27
C LYS A 404 10.41 1.67 -29.63
N GLY A 405 9.63 0.64 -29.96
CA GLY A 405 9.82 -0.71 -29.46
C GLY A 405 10.90 -1.46 -30.24
N TYR A 406 11.44 -2.51 -29.62
CA TYR A 406 12.36 -3.49 -30.20
C TYR A 406 11.74 -4.90 -30.16
N SER A 407 10.43 -4.98 -30.04
CA SER A 407 9.63 -6.19 -30.16
C SER A 407 8.20 -5.83 -30.57
N ALA A 408 7.41 -6.82 -30.96
CA ALA A 408 5.95 -6.69 -30.97
C ALA A 408 5.43 -6.39 -29.55
N MET A 409 4.18 -5.94 -29.44
CA MET A 409 3.47 -5.95 -28.16
C MET A 409 3.09 -7.40 -27.81
N HIS A 410 3.40 -7.83 -26.59
CA HIS A 410 3.08 -9.15 -26.06
C HIS A 410 2.07 -9.03 -24.92
N TYR A 411 0.85 -9.52 -25.13
CA TYR A 411 -0.18 -9.55 -24.11
C TYR A 411 -0.05 -10.84 -23.31
N ILE A 412 0.42 -10.71 -22.07
CA ILE A 412 0.51 -11.80 -21.11
C ILE A 412 -0.75 -11.75 -20.25
N HIS A 413 -1.69 -12.66 -20.55
CA HIS A 413 -3.04 -12.67 -20.01
C HIS A 413 -3.73 -11.31 -20.15
N ASN A 414 -4.35 -10.78 -19.09
CA ASN A 414 -5.05 -9.51 -19.09
C ASN A 414 -4.89 -8.75 -17.77
N ALA A 415 -5.09 -7.42 -17.82
CA ALA A 415 -4.92 -6.52 -16.67
C ALA A 415 -6.04 -6.60 -15.61
N TYR A 416 -7.04 -7.48 -15.79
CA TYR A 416 -8.14 -7.70 -14.85
C TYR A 416 -7.86 -8.84 -13.86
N THR A 417 -6.73 -9.52 -13.98
CA THR A 417 -6.31 -10.56 -13.04
C THR A 417 -5.09 -10.07 -12.26
N PRO A 418 -5.17 -9.96 -10.92
CA PRO A 418 -4.04 -9.54 -10.12
C PRO A 418 -3.11 -10.72 -9.83
N VAL A 419 -1.84 -10.42 -9.58
CA VAL A 419 -0.84 -11.39 -9.11
C VAL A 419 -0.25 -10.96 -7.76
N PHE A 420 -0.05 -11.92 -6.86
CA PHE A 420 0.49 -11.67 -5.53
C PHE A 420 2.01 -11.43 -5.58
N GLY A 421 2.72 -12.28 -6.33
CA GLY A 421 4.18 -12.26 -6.46
C GLY A 421 4.66 -11.70 -7.79
N TYR A 422 5.99 -11.69 -7.97
CA TYR A 422 6.63 -11.44 -9.26
C TYR A 422 6.69 -12.74 -10.06
N TYR A 423 6.66 -12.63 -11.39
CA TYR A 423 6.95 -13.72 -12.30
C TYR A 423 7.99 -13.31 -13.34
N LYS A 424 8.72 -14.29 -13.86
CA LYS A 424 9.74 -14.07 -14.88
C LYS A 424 9.09 -13.98 -16.26
N LEU A 425 9.30 -12.86 -16.93
CA LEU A 425 8.91 -12.62 -18.31
C LEU A 425 10.17 -12.50 -19.17
N MET A 426 10.20 -13.23 -20.28
CA MET A 426 11.26 -13.14 -21.27
C MET A 426 10.63 -12.76 -22.60
N ILE A 427 11.12 -11.70 -23.22
CA ILE A 427 10.71 -11.30 -24.57
C ILE A 427 11.92 -11.37 -25.48
N LYS A 428 11.74 -11.95 -26.66
CA LYS A 428 12.79 -11.97 -27.67
C LYS A 428 12.77 -10.63 -28.42
N PRO A 429 13.88 -9.89 -28.49
CA PRO A 429 13.94 -8.70 -29.33
C PRO A 429 13.87 -9.09 -30.80
N ASP A 430 13.34 -8.17 -31.62
CA ASP A 430 13.43 -8.27 -33.06
C ASP A 430 14.83 -7.90 -33.56
N TYR A 431 15.07 -8.11 -34.86
CA TYR A 431 16.37 -7.90 -35.50
C TYR A 431 16.89 -6.45 -35.45
N SER A 432 16.05 -5.48 -35.05
CA SER A 432 16.47 -4.08 -34.96
C SER A 432 17.25 -3.77 -33.68
N LEU A 433 17.31 -4.69 -32.70
CA LEU A 433 18.14 -4.52 -31.51
C LEU A 433 19.59 -4.94 -31.80
N SER A 434 20.46 -3.95 -31.96
CA SER A 434 21.90 -4.15 -32.13
C SER A 434 22.63 -4.44 -30.80
N GLU A 435 23.78 -5.11 -30.87
CA GLU A 435 24.56 -5.57 -29.71
C GLU A 435 24.95 -4.45 -28.73
N ASN A 436 25.30 -3.27 -29.24
CA ASN A 436 25.60 -2.09 -28.44
C ASN A 436 24.43 -1.55 -27.61
N LEU A 437 23.21 -2.07 -27.82
CA LEU A 437 22.00 -1.70 -27.07
C LEU A 437 21.54 -2.77 -26.08
N TYR A 438 22.23 -3.91 -25.98
CA TYR A 438 21.83 -5.01 -25.10
C TYR A 438 21.75 -4.58 -23.62
N ASP A 439 22.78 -3.89 -23.13
CA ASP A 439 22.79 -3.37 -21.75
C ASP A 439 21.77 -2.25 -21.52
N LYS A 440 21.22 -1.69 -22.60
CA LYS A 440 20.21 -0.62 -22.57
C LYS A 440 18.78 -1.17 -22.66
N ALA A 441 18.61 -2.42 -23.05
CA ALA A 441 17.31 -3.03 -23.30
C ALA A 441 16.57 -3.37 -22.00
N LEU A 442 15.27 -3.06 -21.94
CA LEU A 442 14.38 -3.37 -20.83
C LEU A 442 12.96 -3.71 -21.31
N ILE A 443 12.20 -4.36 -20.45
CA ILE A 443 10.77 -4.57 -20.65
C ILE A 443 10.01 -3.32 -20.18
N VAL A 444 9.03 -2.91 -20.97
CA VAL A 444 8.12 -1.79 -20.70
C VAL A 444 6.68 -2.30 -20.82
N SER A 445 5.80 -1.89 -19.91
CA SER A 445 4.37 -2.19 -19.96
C SER A 445 3.67 -1.32 -21.00
N SER A 446 2.47 -1.71 -21.43
CA SER A 446 1.71 -1.01 -22.48
C SER A 446 1.36 0.45 -22.15
N ASP A 447 1.40 0.83 -20.87
CA ASP A 447 1.23 2.21 -20.39
C ASP A 447 2.55 3.02 -20.35
N GLY A 448 3.66 2.44 -20.82
CA GLY A 448 4.98 3.08 -20.85
C GLY A 448 5.78 2.91 -19.56
N GLY A 449 5.28 2.18 -18.56
CA GLY A 449 6.00 1.92 -17.31
C GLY A 449 7.18 0.97 -17.49
N ALA A 450 8.38 1.39 -17.09
CA ALA A 450 9.55 0.51 -17.06
C ALA A 450 9.33 -0.64 -16.06
N GLN A 451 9.52 -1.87 -16.52
CA GLN A 451 9.47 -3.09 -15.70
C GLN A 451 10.87 -3.63 -15.39
N GLY A 452 11.91 -2.93 -15.87
CA GLY A 452 13.31 -3.33 -15.75
C GLY A 452 13.67 -4.48 -16.70
N GLY A 453 14.74 -5.19 -16.36
CA GLY A 453 15.20 -6.37 -17.06
C GLY A 453 16.61 -6.24 -17.64
N GLN A 454 17.15 -7.35 -18.12
CA GLN A 454 18.51 -7.48 -18.66
C GLN A 454 18.49 -8.33 -19.92
N TYR A 455 19.39 -8.05 -20.86
CA TYR A 455 19.58 -8.89 -22.03
C TYR A 455 20.46 -10.09 -21.66
N GLU A 456 19.94 -11.31 -21.86
CA GLU A 456 20.59 -12.57 -21.54
C GLU A 456 20.31 -13.59 -22.65
N ASN A 457 21.37 -14.08 -23.31
CA ASN A 457 21.29 -15.20 -24.27
C ASN A 457 20.20 -15.05 -25.34
N GLY A 458 20.05 -13.85 -25.93
CA GLY A 458 19.04 -13.59 -26.96
C GLY A 458 17.66 -13.17 -26.46
N TRP A 459 17.50 -12.93 -25.15
CA TRP A 459 16.23 -12.54 -24.53
C TRP A 459 16.41 -11.30 -23.67
N VAL A 460 15.39 -10.45 -23.57
CA VAL A 460 15.29 -9.48 -22.49
C VAL A 460 14.44 -10.09 -21.37
N VAL A 461 15.01 -10.22 -20.19
CA VAL A 461 14.46 -10.94 -19.04
C VAL A 461 14.12 -9.95 -17.93
N ALA A 462 12.89 -9.93 -17.45
CA ALA A 462 12.47 -9.11 -16.31
C ALA A 462 11.58 -9.88 -15.34
N ASN A 463 11.57 -9.46 -14.07
CA ASN A 463 10.60 -9.90 -13.08
C ASN A 463 9.47 -8.87 -13.01
N VAL A 464 8.28 -9.24 -13.46
CA VAL A 464 7.11 -8.35 -13.52
C VAL A 464 6.07 -8.77 -12.49
N ARG A 465 5.19 -7.84 -12.09
CA ARG A 465 4.22 -8.07 -10.99
C ARG A 465 2.78 -7.74 -11.32
N GLU A 466 2.47 -7.63 -12.61
CA GLU A 466 1.13 -7.40 -13.15
C GLU A 466 1.03 -8.16 -14.47
N PHE A 467 -0.18 -8.56 -14.84
CA PHE A 467 -0.49 -9.02 -16.20
C PHE A 467 -0.86 -7.84 -17.11
N GLY A 468 -0.76 -8.03 -18.43
CA GLY A 468 -1.03 -6.96 -19.41
C GLY A 468 -0.17 -7.04 -20.66
N GLY A 469 -0.09 -5.93 -21.39
CA GLY A 469 0.77 -5.79 -22.57
C GLY A 469 2.19 -5.39 -22.18
N PHE A 470 3.19 -6.00 -22.82
CA PHE A 470 4.60 -5.73 -22.61
C PHE A 470 5.37 -5.69 -23.94
N TYR A 471 6.42 -4.89 -24.01
CA TYR A 471 7.32 -4.82 -25.16
C TYR A 471 8.74 -4.45 -24.71
N ILE A 472 9.72 -4.59 -25.60
CA ILE A 472 11.10 -4.18 -25.34
C ILE A 472 11.29 -2.73 -25.78
N ALA A 473 11.90 -1.92 -24.91
CA ALA A 473 12.46 -0.62 -25.25
C ALA A 473 13.95 -0.58 -24.89
N VAL A 474 14.62 0.52 -25.20
CA VAL A 474 15.99 0.80 -24.75
C VAL A 474 16.03 2.14 -24.03
N ASP A 475 16.89 2.26 -23.03
CA ASP A 475 17.19 3.54 -22.38
C ASP A 475 18.65 3.94 -22.61
N THR A 476 18.87 4.89 -23.51
CA THR A 476 20.21 5.37 -23.89
C THR A 476 20.49 6.80 -23.42
N ILE A 477 19.51 7.45 -22.80
CA ILE A 477 19.56 8.87 -22.48
C ILE A 477 19.99 8.99 -21.02
N ALA A 478 21.06 9.76 -20.78
CA ALA A 478 21.50 10.04 -19.41
C ALA A 478 20.46 10.87 -18.64
N PRO A 479 20.38 10.70 -17.31
CA PRO A 479 19.57 11.56 -16.46
C PRO A 479 19.82 13.05 -16.70
N ASN A 480 18.81 13.86 -16.39
CA ASN A 480 18.96 15.31 -16.37
C ASN A 480 19.32 15.78 -14.95
N ILE A 481 20.26 16.72 -14.84
CA ILE A 481 20.61 17.44 -13.62
C ILE A 481 20.40 18.93 -13.89
N THR A 482 19.51 19.57 -13.12
CA THR A 482 19.25 21.01 -13.20
C THR A 482 19.57 21.65 -11.87
N ALA A 483 20.61 22.49 -11.82
CA ALA A 483 20.94 23.24 -10.62
C ALA A 483 19.86 24.29 -10.32
N ARG A 484 19.40 24.36 -9.06
CA ARG A 484 18.39 25.33 -8.62
C ARG A 484 19.03 26.60 -8.06
N ASN A 485 20.17 26.46 -7.39
CA ASN A 485 20.84 27.56 -6.70
C ASN A 485 22.37 27.45 -6.68
N LEU A 486 22.98 26.61 -7.52
CA LEU A 486 24.42 26.54 -7.70
C LEU A 486 24.76 26.80 -9.16
N THR A 487 25.68 27.72 -9.41
CA THR A 487 26.29 27.99 -10.71
C THR A 487 27.79 28.07 -10.50
N ASP A 488 28.59 27.85 -11.54
CA ASP A 488 30.04 27.93 -11.42
C ASP A 488 30.51 29.31 -10.91
N GLY A 489 31.46 29.30 -9.99
CA GLY A 489 32.00 30.48 -9.32
C GLY A 489 31.08 31.13 -8.28
N LYS A 490 29.91 30.56 -7.97
CA LYS A 490 28.93 31.22 -7.10
C LYS A 490 29.45 31.40 -5.67
N ASN A 491 29.20 32.57 -5.08
CA ASN A 491 29.35 32.76 -3.64
C ASN A 491 28.09 32.23 -2.92
N VAL A 492 28.29 31.27 -2.02
CA VAL A 492 27.22 30.57 -1.29
C VAL A 492 27.24 30.86 0.22
N SER A 493 27.96 31.90 0.68
CA SER A 493 28.06 32.25 2.11
C SER A 493 26.68 32.36 2.77
N ASN A 494 25.72 32.98 2.08
CA ASN A 494 24.36 33.21 2.57
C ASN A 494 23.39 32.06 2.31
N GLN A 495 23.83 30.96 1.67
CA GLN A 495 22.98 29.81 1.36
C GLN A 495 23.15 28.71 2.40
N ARG A 496 22.05 28.16 2.92
CA ARG A 496 22.11 27.00 3.84
C ARG A 496 22.44 25.69 3.11
N SER A 497 22.13 25.62 1.82
CA SER A 497 22.21 24.40 1.02
C SER A 497 22.59 24.69 -0.43
N ILE A 498 22.92 23.62 -1.15
CA ILE A 498 22.95 23.55 -2.61
C ILE A 498 21.95 22.50 -3.09
N ASP A 499 21.23 22.83 -4.16
CA ASP A 499 19.97 22.19 -4.53
C ASP A 499 19.90 21.95 -6.04
N PHE A 500 19.33 20.81 -6.41
CA PHE A 500 19.17 20.38 -7.80
C PHE A 500 17.82 19.70 -8.01
N THR A 501 17.36 19.70 -9.26
CA THR A 501 16.33 18.78 -9.75
C THR A 501 17.01 17.67 -10.54
N ILE A 502 16.69 16.41 -10.26
CA ILE A 502 17.16 15.25 -11.03
C ILE A 502 16.01 14.45 -11.62
N SER A 503 16.14 13.99 -12.85
CA SER A 503 15.08 13.21 -13.50
C SER A 503 15.64 12.24 -14.52
N ASP A 504 14.94 11.12 -14.70
CA ASP A 504 15.18 10.14 -15.75
C ASP A 504 13.97 10.02 -16.67
N ASN A 505 14.18 9.64 -17.93
CA ASN A 505 13.12 9.53 -18.94
C ASN A 505 12.47 8.15 -19.03
N LEU A 506 13.07 7.09 -18.48
CA LEU A 506 12.53 5.74 -18.64
C LEU A 506 12.90 4.79 -17.50
N SER A 507 14.17 4.37 -17.39
CA SER A 507 14.58 3.28 -16.50
C SER A 507 14.60 3.66 -15.01
N GLY A 508 14.56 4.96 -14.69
CA GLY A 508 14.61 5.50 -13.35
C GLY A 508 16.04 5.74 -12.85
N ILE A 509 16.17 6.56 -11.80
CA ILE A 509 17.46 6.84 -11.16
C ILE A 509 17.92 5.64 -10.34
N ALA A 510 19.15 5.18 -10.59
CA ALA A 510 19.80 4.11 -9.83
C ALA A 510 20.62 4.65 -8.67
N THR A 511 21.53 5.59 -8.94
CA THR A 511 22.44 6.17 -7.94
C THR A 511 22.60 7.67 -8.12
N PHE A 512 22.93 8.34 -7.02
CA PHE A 512 23.40 9.72 -7.01
C PHE A 512 24.52 9.85 -5.99
N ASP A 513 25.58 10.56 -6.36
CA ASP A 513 26.75 10.76 -5.50
C ASP A 513 27.25 12.19 -5.68
N ALA A 514 27.59 12.85 -4.58
CA ALA A 514 28.17 14.17 -4.62
C ALA A 514 29.50 14.23 -3.88
N TYR A 515 30.34 15.17 -4.32
CA TYR A 515 31.67 15.38 -3.78
C TYR A 515 31.93 16.87 -3.61
N ILE A 516 32.51 17.24 -2.47
CA ILE A 516 33.09 18.57 -2.21
C ILE A 516 34.58 18.35 -1.98
N ASP A 517 35.42 18.95 -2.82
CA ASP A 517 36.88 18.77 -2.82
C ASP A 517 37.32 17.29 -2.88
N GLY A 518 36.60 16.50 -3.69
CA GLY A 518 36.82 15.07 -3.83
C GLY A 518 36.38 14.20 -2.65
N LYS A 519 35.85 14.80 -1.57
CA LYS A 519 35.26 14.07 -0.43
C LYS A 519 33.77 13.89 -0.62
N TRP A 520 33.26 12.69 -0.34
CA TRP A 520 31.83 12.40 -0.46
C TRP A 520 30.98 13.32 0.43
N ALA A 521 29.94 13.90 -0.15
CA ALA A 521 28.99 14.77 0.52
C ALA A 521 27.61 14.12 0.53
N LEU A 522 26.97 14.10 1.70
CA LEU A 522 25.62 13.56 1.86
C LEU A 522 24.61 14.41 1.08
N MET A 523 24.01 13.82 0.05
CA MET A 523 22.86 14.37 -0.64
C MET A 523 21.57 13.76 -0.07
N LYS A 524 20.60 14.60 0.28
CA LYS A 524 19.23 14.20 0.60
C LYS A 524 18.40 14.18 -0.66
N TYR A 525 17.43 13.28 -0.77
CA TYR A 525 16.62 13.12 -1.98
C TYR A 525 15.14 12.89 -1.70
N ASP A 526 14.27 13.70 -2.31
CA ASP A 526 12.83 13.48 -2.39
C ASP A 526 12.41 13.18 -3.85
N PRO A 527 12.06 11.92 -4.18
CA PRO A 527 11.68 11.54 -5.53
C PRO A 527 10.33 12.14 -5.97
N LYS A 528 9.45 12.53 -5.03
CA LYS A 528 8.14 13.12 -5.38
C LYS A 528 8.29 14.46 -6.06
N THR A 529 9.25 15.26 -5.58
CA THR A 529 9.55 16.60 -6.09
C THR A 529 10.81 16.64 -6.96
N ARG A 530 11.43 15.46 -7.17
CA ARG A 530 12.68 15.29 -7.91
C ARG A 530 13.82 16.14 -7.34
N HIS A 531 13.72 16.50 -6.05
CA HIS A 531 14.61 17.45 -5.40
C HIS A 531 15.72 16.70 -4.67
N ILE A 532 16.96 17.02 -5.02
CA ILE A 532 18.15 16.53 -4.34
C ILE A 532 18.95 17.71 -3.83
N TRP A 533 19.45 17.65 -2.59
CA TRP A 533 20.17 18.77 -1.98
C TRP A 533 21.20 18.34 -0.93
N HIS A 534 22.15 19.22 -0.67
CA HIS A 534 23.12 19.09 0.42
C HIS A 534 23.01 20.32 1.33
N ASP A 535 22.85 20.10 2.63
CA ASP A 535 22.94 21.15 3.64
C ASP A 535 24.41 21.33 4.02
N PHE A 536 24.90 22.58 4.01
CA PHE A 536 26.30 22.82 4.34
C PHE A 536 26.60 22.49 5.79
N GLU A 537 27.69 21.75 5.96
CA GLU A 537 28.20 21.38 7.27
C GLU A 537 28.88 22.58 7.96
N PRO A 538 28.73 22.72 9.30
CA PRO A 538 29.44 23.78 10.05
C PRO A 538 30.96 23.73 9.91
N GLU A 539 31.51 22.57 9.54
CA GLU A 539 32.95 22.33 9.42
C GLU A 539 33.51 22.66 8.03
N LEU A 540 32.67 23.10 7.08
CA LEU A 540 33.15 23.51 5.75
C LEU A 540 33.97 24.79 5.88
N SER A 541 35.26 24.71 5.55
CA SER A 541 36.21 25.83 5.66
C SER A 541 35.81 27.00 4.76
N SER A 542 36.17 28.23 5.14
CA SER A 542 36.10 29.37 4.23
C SER A 542 37.05 29.20 3.04
N GLY A 543 36.62 29.61 1.84
CA GLY A 543 37.45 29.57 0.65
C GLY A 543 36.70 29.12 -0.58
N ARG A 544 37.49 28.70 -1.59
CA ARG A 544 36.98 28.10 -2.83
C ARG A 544 36.91 26.59 -2.66
N HIS A 545 35.83 26.00 -3.15
CA HIS A 545 35.56 24.57 -3.14
C HIS A 545 35.12 24.12 -4.53
N ASP A 546 35.42 22.86 -4.85
CA ASP A 546 34.95 22.21 -6.07
C ASP A 546 33.82 21.23 -5.73
N PHE A 547 32.68 21.39 -6.41
CA PHE A 547 31.52 20.53 -6.28
C PHE A 547 31.33 19.65 -7.52
N LYS A 548 31.03 18.37 -7.30
CA LYS A 548 30.65 17.42 -8.34
C LYS A 548 29.42 16.64 -7.91
N LEU A 549 28.41 16.54 -8.77
CA LEU A 549 27.23 15.68 -8.62
C LEU A 549 27.15 14.71 -9.80
N GLU A 550 27.13 13.42 -9.50
CA GLU A 550 27.00 12.31 -10.43
C GLU A 550 25.62 11.66 -10.27
N VAL A 551 24.89 11.47 -11.36
CA VAL A 551 23.56 10.83 -11.35
C VAL A 551 23.50 9.78 -12.45
N LYS A 552 23.17 8.55 -12.07
CA LYS A 552 23.15 7.38 -12.95
C LYS A 552 21.78 6.73 -12.96
N ASP A 553 21.30 6.34 -14.14
CA ASP A 553 20.05 5.58 -14.28
C ASP A 553 20.24 4.05 -14.11
N ASN A 554 19.14 3.30 -14.15
CA ASN A 554 19.16 1.83 -14.04
C ASN A 554 19.77 1.12 -15.25
N LYS A 555 20.10 1.84 -16.34
CA LYS A 555 20.79 1.35 -17.54
C LYS A 555 22.21 1.89 -17.68
N GLY A 556 22.75 2.47 -16.62
CA GLY A 556 24.13 2.93 -16.53
C GLY A 556 24.45 4.19 -17.33
N ASN A 557 23.46 4.92 -17.83
CA ASN A 557 23.71 6.24 -18.42
C ASN A 557 24.02 7.23 -17.29
N LEU A 558 25.13 7.97 -17.41
CA LEU A 558 25.65 8.85 -16.37
C LEU A 558 25.58 10.31 -16.82
N LYS A 559 25.09 11.18 -15.94
CA LYS A 559 25.23 12.62 -16.04
C LYS A 559 26.08 13.14 -14.88
N VAL A 560 26.97 14.07 -15.19
CA VAL A 560 27.81 14.76 -14.21
C VAL A 560 27.51 16.25 -14.29
N TYR A 561 27.40 16.89 -13.13
CA TYR A 561 27.37 18.35 -12.97
C TYR A 561 28.57 18.77 -12.12
N GLU A 562 29.35 19.73 -12.61
CA GLU A 562 30.52 20.28 -11.92
C GLU A 562 30.38 21.79 -11.82
N ALA A 563 30.75 22.34 -10.66
CA ALA A 563 30.80 23.77 -10.41
C ALA A 563 31.78 24.05 -9.27
N SER A 564 32.49 25.17 -9.34
CA SER A 564 33.20 25.73 -8.20
C SER A 564 32.30 26.70 -7.43
N PHE A 565 32.51 26.82 -6.12
CA PHE A 565 31.84 27.82 -5.30
C PHE A 565 32.77 28.42 -4.25
N SER A 566 32.41 29.59 -3.72
CA SER A 566 33.12 30.21 -2.60
C SER A 566 32.21 30.40 -1.39
N THR A 567 32.77 30.23 -0.20
CA THR A 567 32.06 30.45 1.06
C THR A 567 32.96 31.18 2.06
N SER A 568 32.35 32.03 2.88
CA SER A 568 32.98 32.76 3.98
C SER A 568 32.38 32.35 5.34
N ARG A 569 31.80 31.15 5.39
CA ARG A 569 31.20 30.56 6.59
C ARG A 569 32.20 30.35 7.72
#